data_AF-A0A1Q7ZV60-F1
#
_entry.id   AF-A0A1Q7ZV60-F1
#
_cell.length_a   1.000
_cell.length_b   1.000
_cell.length_c   1.000
_cell.angle_alpha   90.00
_cell.angle_beta   90.00
_cell.angle_gamma   90.00
#
_symmetry.space_group_name_H-M   'P 1'
#
loop_
_entity.id
_entity.type
_entity.pdbx_description
1 polymer ?
#
loop_
_entity_poly.entity_id
_entity_poly.type
_entity_poly.pdbx_seq_one_letter_code
_entity_poly.pdbx_strand_id
1 'polypeptide(L)'
;MSGLSLRLTEIRSFLLPVSQFVAWPIFFLLTSAISQQPAYFLALLLVLAADVIDKSPRNRGLFRDLVAGGATTVLALFLNDLNGVVIGAIVAVAATFRVVQKLN
;
A
#
# COMPACT_ATOMS: atom_id res chain seq x y z
N MET A 1 5.35 -27.39 -22.64
CA MET A 1 5.68 -26.54 -21.48
C MET A 1 5.65 -27.42 -20.24
N SER A 2 6.72 -27.47 -19.44
CA SER A 2 6.81 -28.43 -18.32
C SER A 2 5.92 -27.98 -17.15
N GLY A 3 5.31 -28.93 -16.43
CA GLY A 3 4.43 -28.62 -15.29
C GLY A 3 5.10 -27.79 -14.18
N LEU A 4 6.44 -27.82 -14.11
CA LEU A 4 7.26 -27.01 -13.20
C LEU A 4 7.23 -25.51 -13.54
N SER A 5 7.28 -25.14 -14.83
CA SER A 5 7.19 -23.73 -15.23
C SER A 5 5.79 -23.16 -14.98
N LEU A 6 4.77 -24.02 -15.06
CA LEU A 6 3.37 -23.68 -14.77
C LEU A 6 3.19 -23.36 -13.28
N ARG A 7 3.66 -24.24 -12.38
CA ARG A 7 3.60 -24.00 -10.93
C ARG A 7 4.42 -22.80 -10.46
N LEU A 8 5.59 -22.55 -11.05
CA LEU A 8 6.39 -21.36 -10.76
C LEU A 8 5.67 -20.06 -11.19
N THR A 9 4.98 -20.10 -12.32
CA THR A 9 4.21 -18.95 -12.81
C THR A 9 3.01 -18.67 -11.91
N GLU A 10 2.31 -19.72 -11.47
CA GLU A 10 1.21 -19.62 -10.50
C GLU A 10 1.69 -19.03 -9.17
N ILE A 11 2.75 -19.58 -8.59
CA ILE A 11 3.33 -19.08 -7.33
C ILE A 11 3.78 -17.62 -7.46
N ARG A 12 4.46 -17.26 -8.55
CA ARG A 12 4.91 -15.88 -8.77
C ARG A 12 3.72 -14.91 -8.92
N SER A 13 2.66 -15.35 -9.60
CA SER A 13 1.44 -14.55 -9.76
C SER A 13 0.70 -14.31 -8.45
N PHE A 14 0.87 -15.21 -7.48
CA PHE A 14 0.29 -15.10 -6.14
C PHE A 14 1.17 -14.30 -5.16
N LEU A 15 2.49 -14.51 -5.22
CA LEU A 15 3.45 -13.85 -4.32
C LEU A 15 3.64 -12.36 -4.61
N LEU A 16 3.63 -11.96 -5.89
CA LEU A 16 3.78 -10.55 -6.28
C LEU A 16 2.72 -9.61 -5.67
N PRO A 17 1.42 -9.95 -5.70
CA PRO A 17 0.42 -9.15 -5.00
C PRO A 17 0.68 -9.12 -3.49
N VAL A 18 0.85 -10.28 -2.86
CA VAL A 18 0.98 -10.40 -1.40
C VAL A 18 2.17 -9.61 -0.86
N SER A 19 3.32 -9.68 -1.52
CA SER A 19 4.51 -8.94 -1.11
C SER A 19 4.32 -7.43 -1.17
N GLN A 20 3.56 -6.92 -2.16
CA GLN A 20 3.25 -5.50 -2.28
C GLN A 20 2.34 -4.99 -1.17
N PHE A 21 1.50 -5.83 -0.56
CA PHE A 21 0.66 -5.43 0.57
C PHE A 21 1.40 -5.55 1.91
N VAL A 22 2.14 -6.65 2.13
CA VAL A 22 2.82 -6.92 3.42
C VAL A 22 4.07 -6.05 3.61
N ALA A 23 4.69 -5.59 2.52
CA ALA A 23 5.87 -4.74 2.60
C ALA A 23 5.62 -3.39 3.28
N TRP A 24 4.45 -2.77 3.08
CA TRP A 24 4.14 -1.45 3.65
C TRP A 24 4.14 -1.42 5.19
N PRO A 25 3.44 -2.34 5.88
CA PRO A 25 3.56 -2.51 7.33
C PRO A 25 5.01 -2.67 7.81
N ILE A 26 5.77 -3.54 7.14
CA ILE A 26 7.16 -3.84 7.53
C ILE A 26 8.04 -2.59 7.37
N PHE A 27 7.91 -1.88 6.24
CA PHE A 27 8.65 -0.65 6.02
C PHE A 27 8.26 0.44 7.00
N PHE A 28 6.99 0.56 7.39
CA PHE A 28 6.58 1.53 8.41
C PHE A 28 7.26 1.24 9.76
N LEU A 29 7.25 -0.02 10.19
CA LEU A 29 7.89 -0.44 11.44
C LEU A 29 9.41 -0.22 11.41
N LEU A 30 10.06 -0.62 10.32
CA LEU A 30 11.51 -0.45 10.15
C LEU A 30 11.90 1.03 10.14
N THR A 31 11.21 1.85 9.34
CA THR A 31 11.50 3.29 9.25
C THR A 31 11.16 4.02 10.55
N SER A 32 10.16 3.57 11.30
CA SER A 32 9.90 4.06 12.66
C SER A 32 11.03 3.71 13.63
N ALA A 33 11.56 2.49 13.56
CA ALA A 33 12.65 2.06 14.43
C ALA A 33 13.98 2.81 14.19
N ILE A 34 14.20 3.32 12.97
CA ILE A 34 15.41 4.07 12.60
C ILE A 34 15.16 5.58 12.39
N SER A 35 14.01 6.09 12.83
CA SER A 35 13.62 7.51 12.70
C SER A 35 13.63 8.07 11.27
N GLN A 36 13.38 7.22 10.26
CA GLN A 36 13.28 7.56 8.83
C GLN A 36 11.83 7.59 8.33
N GLN A 37 10.87 7.82 9.23
CA GLN A 37 9.45 7.89 8.92
C GLN A 37 9.10 8.91 7.81
N PRO A 38 9.74 10.09 7.69
CA PRO A 38 9.44 11.03 6.61
C PRO A 38 9.64 10.43 5.21
N ALA A 39 10.67 9.59 5.02
CA ALA A 39 10.91 8.93 3.75
C ALA A 39 9.82 7.91 3.42
N TYR A 40 9.35 7.16 4.43
CA TYR A 40 8.23 6.25 4.29
C TYR A 40 6.94 6.99 3.89
N PHE A 41 6.62 8.09 4.57
CA PHE A 41 5.45 8.91 4.26
C PHE A 41 5.49 9.48 2.85
N LEU A 42 6.66 9.97 2.42
CA LEU A 42 6.85 10.46 1.07
C LEU A 42 6.61 9.37 0.02
N ALA A 43 7.16 8.17 0.24
CA ALA A 43 6.93 7.03 -0.65
C ALA A 43 5.44 6.68 -0.72
N LEU A 44 4.75 6.63 0.42
CA LEU A 44 3.32 6.31 0.50
C LEU A 44 2.47 7.33 -0.29
N LEU A 45 2.77 8.62 -0.16
CA LEU A 45 2.07 9.69 -0.89
C LEU A 45 2.36 9.70 -2.39
N LEU A 46 3.62 9.45 -2.79
CA LEU A 46 4.00 9.39 -4.20
C LEU A 46 3.33 8.22 -4.92
N VAL A 47 3.27 7.08 -4.25
CA VAL A 47 2.61 5.89 -4.79
C VAL A 47 1.11 6.13 -4.95
N LEU A 48 0.45 6.72 -3.95
CA LEU A 48 -0.95 7.15 -4.05
C LEU A 48 -1.17 8.12 -5.21
N ALA A 49 -0.31 9.13 -5.35
CA ALA A 49 -0.44 10.11 -6.42
C ALA A 49 -0.35 9.44 -7.81
N ALA A 50 0.60 8.52 -7.99
CA ALA A 50 0.74 7.77 -9.24
C ALA A 50 -0.53 6.98 -9.57
N ASP A 51 -1.11 6.29 -8.59
CA ASP A 51 -2.29 5.46 -8.78
C ASP A 51 -3.59 6.27 -8.96
N VAL A 52 -3.69 7.45 -8.34
CA VAL A 52 -4.82 8.37 -8.53
C VAL A 52 -4.83 8.96 -9.94
N ILE A 53 -3.65 9.27 -10.49
CA ILE A 53 -3.45 9.79 -11.84
C ILE A 53 -3.62 8.69 -12.89
N ASP A 54 -3.33 7.43 -12.55
CA ASP A 54 -3.49 6.30 -13.46
C ASP A 54 -4.97 6.15 -13.91
N LYS A 55 -5.18 6.31 -15.21
CA LYS A 55 -6.48 6.18 -15.88
C LYS A 55 -6.83 4.73 -16.20
N SER A 56 -5.95 3.78 -15.91
CA SER A 56 -6.20 2.35 -16.08
C SER A 56 -7.50 1.94 -15.36
N PRO A 57 -8.34 1.08 -15.99
CA PRO A 57 -9.53 0.53 -15.35
C PRO A 57 -9.19 -0.45 -14.21
N ARG A 58 -7.91 -0.75 -13.99
CA ARG A 58 -7.45 -1.71 -13.00
C ARG A 58 -7.28 -1.03 -11.63
N ASN A 59 -8.21 -1.27 -10.71
CA ASN A 59 -8.21 -0.67 -9.36
C ASN A 59 -7.20 -1.30 -8.38
N ARG A 60 -6.28 -2.15 -8.84
CA ARG A 60 -5.35 -2.90 -7.97
C ARG A 60 -4.39 -2.00 -7.21
N GLY A 61 -3.93 -0.91 -7.83
CA GLY A 61 -3.06 0.07 -7.20
C GLY A 61 -3.76 0.80 -6.05
N LEU A 62 -4.92 1.40 -6.34
CA LEU A 62 -5.72 2.08 -5.32
C LEU A 62 -6.10 1.16 -4.14
N PHE A 63 -6.36 -0.13 -4.40
CA PHE A 63 -6.62 -1.08 -3.32
C PHE A 63 -5.37 -1.36 -2.48
N ARG A 64 -4.18 -1.42 -3.09
CA ARG A 64 -2.89 -1.47 -2.37
C ARG A 64 -2.71 -0.24 -1.50
N ASP A 65 -2.99 0.94 -2.02
CA ASP A 65 -2.78 2.19 -1.27
C ASP A 65 -3.77 2.31 -0.11
N LEU A 66 -5.01 1.83 -0.29
CA LEU A 66 -5.99 1.71 0.78
C LEU A 66 -5.50 0.79 1.91
N VAL A 67 -5.01 -0.40 1.56
CA VAL A 67 -4.47 -1.35 2.55
C VAL A 67 -3.22 -0.80 3.21
N ALA A 68 -2.32 -0.17 2.45
CA ALA A 68 -1.10 0.44 2.96
C ALA A 68 -1.43 1.55 3.95
N GLY A 69 -2.24 2.54 3.55
CA GLY A 69 -2.66 3.65 4.42
C GLY A 69 -3.41 3.16 5.66
N GLY A 70 -4.33 2.22 5.51
CA GLY A 70 -5.08 1.65 6.63
C GLY A 70 -4.18 0.91 7.63
N ALA A 71 -3.24 0.10 7.14
CA ALA A 71 -2.28 -0.58 8.00
C ALA A 71 -1.33 0.41 8.70
N THR A 72 -0.86 1.45 8.01
CA THR A 72 -0.08 2.54 8.61
C THR A 72 -0.86 3.20 9.74
N THR A 73 -2.13 3.54 9.54
CA THR A 73 -2.95 4.15 10.60
C THR A 73 -3.07 3.26 11.82
N VAL A 74 -3.39 1.98 11.62
CA VAL A 74 -3.55 1.02 12.73
C VAL A 74 -2.24 0.87 13.49
N LEU A 75 -1.11 0.65 12.79
CA LEU A 75 0.19 0.51 13.43
C LEU A 75 0.62 1.80 14.14
N ALA A 76 0.38 2.96 13.53
CA ALA A 76 0.72 4.25 14.10
C ALA A 76 -0.08 4.54 15.39
N LEU A 77 -1.34 4.09 15.47
CA LEU A 77 -2.11 4.13 16.72
C LEU A 77 -1.42 3.32 17.83
N PHE A 78 -0.94 2.10 17.52
CA PHE A 78 -0.20 1.28 18.49
C PHE A 78 1.14 1.89 18.92
N LEU A 79 1.79 2.64 18.03
CA LEU A 79 3.06 3.31 18.31
C LEU A 79 2.89 4.73 18.89
N ASN A 80 1.65 5.20 19.07
CA ASN A 80 1.33 6.59 19.43
C ASN A 80 1.99 7.63 18.50
N ASP A 81 2.12 7.30 17.22
CA ASP A 81 2.68 8.17 16.18
C ASP A 81 1.56 8.93 15.47
N LEU A 82 1.32 10.17 15.93
CA LEU A 82 0.25 11.02 15.37
C LEU A 82 0.45 11.30 13.87
N ASN A 83 1.69 11.44 13.39
CA ASN A 83 1.96 11.71 11.97
C ASN A 83 1.60 10.49 11.13
N GLY A 84 1.98 9.29 11.58
CA GLY A 84 1.60 8.04 10.94
C GLY A 84 0.09 7.84 10.88
N VAL A 85 -0.63 8.20 11.95
CA VAL A 85 -2.10 8.15 11.98
C VAL A 85 -2.70 9.06 10.93
N VAL A 86 -2.29 10.33 10.91
CA VAL A 86 -2.83 11.36 10.01
C VAL A 86 -2.53 11.00 8.55
N ILE A 87 -1.28 10.67 8.23
CA ILE A 87 -0.86 10.40 6.85
C ILE A 87 -1.48 9.09 6.36
N GLY A 88 -1.48 8.04 7.18
CA GLY A 88 -2.14 6.77 6.86
C GLY A 88 -3.64 6.97 6.58
N ALA A 89 -4.32 7.79 7.39
CA ALA A 89 -5.74 8.04 7.23
C ALA A 89 -6.04 8.82 5.95
N ILE A 90 -5.24 9.85 5.63
CA ILE A 90 -5.34 10.59 4.38
C ILE A 90 -5.22 9.65 3.19
N VAL A 91 -4.22 8.77 3.20
CA VAL A 91 -3.97 7.83 2.10
C VAL A 91 -5.14 6.85 1.96
N ALA A 92 -5.60 6.26 3.06
CA ALA A 92 -6.73 5.33 3.05
C ALA A 92 -8.01 5.98 2.50
N VAL A 93 -8.33 7.21 2.96
CA VAL A 93 -9.52 7.94 2.53
C VAL A 93 -9.44 8.33 1.04
N ALA A 94 -8.30 8.87 0.60
CA ALA A 94 -8.10 9.27 -0.78
C ALA A 94 -8.18 8.07 -1.74
N ALA A 95 -7.54 6.96 -1.38
CA ALA A 95 -7.62 5.72 -2.13
C ALA A 95 -9.06 5.19 -2.20
N THR A 96 -9.77 5.15 -1.06
CA THR A 96 -11.18 4.73 -0.99
C THR A 96 -12.06 5.57 -1.89
N PHE A 97 -11.95 6.89 -1.79
CA PHE A 97 -12.72 7.82 -2.60
C PHE A 97 -12.50 7.58 -4.10
N ARG A 98 -11.25 7.38 -4.51
CA ARG A 98 -10.91 7.12 -5.91
C ARG A 98 -11.40 5.75 -6.39
N VAL A 99 -11.36 4.73 -5.55
CA VAL A 99 -11.96 3.41 -5.87
C VAL A 99 -13.45 3.56 -6.10
N VAL A 100 -14.17 4.24 -5.21
CA VAL A 100 -15.62 4.48 -5.34
C VAL A 100 -15.92 5.26 -6.62
N GLN A 101 -15.14 6.29 -6.96
CA GLN A 101 -15.30 7.04 -8.21
C GLN A 101 -15.09 6.21 -9.47
N LYS A 102 -14.26 5.17 -9.45
CA LYS A 102 -14.04 4.28 -10.60
C LYS A 102 -15.09 3.16 -10.69
N LEU A 103 -15.86 2.92 -9.63
CA LEU A 103 -16.95 1.93 -9.61
C LEU A 103 -18.29 2.50 -10.07
N ASN A 104 -18.50 3.81 -9.91
CA ASN A 104 -19.63 4.56 -10.48
C ASN A 104 -19.34 5.01 -11.92
#